data_AF-A0AAP7JX04-F1
#
_entry.id   AF-A0AAP7JX04-F1
#
_cell.length_a   1.000
_cell.length_b   1.000
_cell.length_c   1.000
_cell.angle_alpha   90.00
_cell.angle_beta   90.00
_cell.angle_gamma   90.00
#
_symmetry.space_group_name_H-M   'P 1'
#
loop_
_entity.id
_entity.type
_entity.pdbx_description
1 polymer ?
#
loop_
_entity_poly.entity_id
_entity_poly.type
_entity_poly.pdbx_seq_one_letter_code
_entity_poly.pdbx_strand_id
1 'polypeptide(L)'
;TGFSDGFVRFHPNTNKCSTSSFIPIDIPFIVDIEKEVTEETKFDRLLEVYEIQEGVYKSLLHKGISLNERFEDDNFFPTKAYYILNDDLTMTLIWKDGELLV
;
A
#
# COMPACT_ATOMS: atom_id res chain seq x y z
N THR A 1 -27.29 -13.98 3.68
CA THR A 1 -27.94 -12.76 3.15
C THR A 1 -28.58 -12.02 4.32
N GLY A 2 -27.79 -11.21 5.03
CA GLY A 2 -28.31 -10.41 6.15
C GLY A 2 -28.48 -8.97 5.70
N PHE A 3 -29.65 -8.62 5.17
CA PHE A 3 -29.98 -7.21 5.02
C PHE A 3 -30.26 -6.68 6.43
N SER A 4 -29.46 -5.72 6.86
CA SER A 4 -29.72 -4.97 8.08
C SER A 4 -31.08 -4.28 7.95
N ASP A 5 -31.96 -4.51 8.92
CA ASP A 5 -33.11 -3.63 9.07
C ASP A 5 -32.59 -2.21 9.31
N GLY A 6 -33.13 -1.27 8.56
CA GLY A 6 -32.78 0.13 8.62
C GLY A 6 -34.01 0.97 8.37
N PHE A 7 -33.97 2.23 8.76
CA PHE A 7 -35.06 3.16 8.48
C PHE A 7 -34.55 4.42 7.83
N VAL A 8 -35.41 4.96 6.97
CA VAL A 8 -35.23 6.27 6.34
C VAL A 8 -36.17 7.25 7.03
N ARG A 9 -35.61 8.33 7.57
CA ARG A 9 -36.38 9.42 8.18
C ARG A 9 -36.33 10.64 7.26
N PHE A 10 -37.49 11.09 6.81
CA PHE A 10 -37.64 12.35 6.07
C PHE A 10 -37.81 13.51 7.05
N HIS A 11 -37.07 14.59 6.83
CA HIS A 11 -37.17 15.80 7.67
C HIS A 11 -38.27 16.71 7.13
N PRO A 12 -39.29 17.06 7.95
CA PRO A 12 -40.43 17.84 7.48
C PRO A 12 -40.00 19.21 6.95
N ASN A 13 -40.65 19.67 5.89
CA ASN A 13 -40.41 20.97 5.25
C ASN A 13 -38.97 21.18 4.75
N THR A 14 -38.22 20.11 4.48
CA THR A 14 -36.88 20.17 3.91
C THR A 14 -36.70 19.07 2.87
N ASN A 15 -35.69 19.22 2.01
CA ASN A 15 -35.26 18.16 1.08
C ASN A 15 -34.19 17.24 1.71
N LYS A 16 -34.22 17.06 3.03
CA LYS A 16 -33.22 16.27 3.76
C LYS A 16 -33.83 14.96 4.25
N CYS A 17 -33.04 13.89 4.21
CA CYS A 17 -33.36 12.64 4.87
C CYS A 17 -32.13 12.13 5.65
N SER A 18 -32.38 11.24 6.60
CA SER A 18 -31.35 10.51 7.33
C SER A 18 -31.62 9.02 7.22
N THR A 19 -30.58 8.26 6.95
CA THR A 19 -30.62 6.80 6.90
C THR A 19 -29.91 6.24 8.13
N SER A 20 -30.48 5.23 8.75
CA SER A 20 -29.84 4.51 9.84
C SER A 20 -29.97 3.02 9.58
N SER A 21 -28.90 2.28 9.85
CA SER A 21 -28.82 0.84 9.66
C SER A 21 -28.32 0.19 10.94
N PHE A 22 -28.83 -0.99 11.24
CA PHE A 22 -28.39 -1.78 12.38
C PHE A 22 -27.44 -2.89 11.93
N ILE A 23 -26.30 -2.99 12.57
CA ILE A 23 -25.38 -4.12 12.39
C ILE A 23 -25.53 -5.05 13.60
N PRO A 24 -25.68 -6.36 13.39
CA PRO A 24 -25.68 -7.33 14.48
C PRO A 24 -24.43 -7.20 15.36
N ILE A 25 -24.61 -7.36 16.67
CA ILE A 25 -23.56 -7.16 17.68
C ILE A 25 -22.43 -8.20 17.58
N ASP A 26 -22.72 -9.33 16.96
CA ASP A 26 -21.80 -10.44 16.71
C ASP A 26 -20.96 -10.26 15.44
N ILE A 27 -21.15 -9.19 14.67
CA ILE A 27 -20.28 -8.85 13.54
C ILE A 27 -19.08 -8.05 14.07
N PRO A 28 -17.85 -8.60 14.00
CA PRO A 28 -16.67 -7.85 14.39
C PRO A 28 -16.41 -6.72 13.38
N PHE A 29 -16.03 -5.55 13.90
CA PHE A 29 -15.37 -4.56 13.07
C PHE A 29 -13.94 -5.04 12.80
N ILE A 30 -13.65 -5.36 11.54
CA ILE A 30 -12.29 -5.62 11.09
C ILE A 30 -11.68 -4.25 10.81
N VAL A 31 -10.78 -3.83 11.68
CA VAL A 31 -9.97 -2.63 11.46
C VAL A 31 -8.65 -3.10 10.85
N ASP A 32 -8.53 -2.97 9.54
CA ASP A 32 -7.25 -3.12 8.86
C ASP A 32 -6.42 -1.85 9.14
N ILE A 33 -5.46 -1.97 10.05
CA ILE A 33 -4.44 -0.95 10.24
C ILE A 33 -3.51 -0.98 9.04
N GLU A 34 -3.48 0.10 8.26
CA GLU A 34 -2.45 0.30 7.24
C GLU A 34 -1.08 0.27 7.94
N LYS A 35 -0.26 -0.72 7.57
CA LYS A 35 1.10 -0.83 8.10
C LYS A 35 1.90 0.32 7.51
N GLU A 36 2.30 1.26 8.35
CA GLU A 36 3.18 2.36 7.96
C GLU A 36 4.46 1.79 7.34
N VAL A 37 4.73 2.18 6.09
CA VAL A 37 5.96 1.82 5.40
C VAL A 37 6.92 2.97 5.57
N THR A 38 8.10 2.67 6.10
CA THR A 38 9.20 3.62 6.27
C THR A 38 10.45 3.08 5.57
N GLU A 39 11.46 3.92 5.39
CA GLU A 39 12.74 3.50 4.79
C GLU A 39 13.46 2.42 5.61
N GLU A 40 13.16 2.31 6.91
CA GLU A 40 13.66 1.30 7.83
C GLU A 40 12.87 -0.02 7.79
N THR A 41 11.73 -0.04 7.11
CA THR A 41 10.90 -1.24 7.02
C THR A 41 11.65 -2.32 6.25
N LYS A 42 11.82 -3.50 6.87
CA LYS A 42 12.40 -4.66 6.18
C LYS A 42 11.35 -5.34 5.30
N PHE A 43 11.71 -5.53 4.03
CA PHE A 43 10.84 -6.14 3.03
C PHE A 43 11.31 -7.55 2.70
N ASP A 44 10.39 -8.51 2.71
CA ASP A 44 10.69 -9.90 2.35
C ASP A 44 11.07 -10.04 0.87
N ARG A 45 10.50 -9.19 0.01
CA ARG A 45 10.71 -9.17 -1.44
C ARG A 45 10.74 -7.73 -1.97
N LEU A 46 11.92 -7.12 -1.93
CA LEU A 46 12.16 -5.78 -2.45
C LEU A 46 12.77 -5.86 -3.85
N LEU A 47 12.03 -5.46 -4.86
CA LEU A 47 12.50 -5.41 -6.24
C LEU A 47 13.09 -4.03 -6.54
N GLU A 48 14.38 -4.00 -6.82
CA GLU A 48 15.10 -2.83 -7.29
C GLU A 48 15.10 -2.80 -8.83
N VAL A 49 14.78 -1.65 -9.42
CA VAL A 49 14.96 -1.40 -10.85
C VAL A 49 16.03 -0.34 -11.03
N TYR A 50 17.07 -0.65 -11.79
CA TYR A 50 18.20 0.24 -12.05
C TYR A 50 18.55 0.27 -13.54
N GLU A 51 19.21 1.35 -13.95
CA GLU A 51 19.60 1.57 -15.34
C GLU A 51 21.10 1.34 -15.50
N ILE A 52 21.48 0.38 -16.34
CA ILE A 52 22.91 0.08 -16.58
C ILE A 52 23.52 0.93 -17.70
N GLN A 53 22.68 1.31 -18.66
CA GLN A 53 22.97 2.16 -19.82
C GLN A 53 21.66 2.83 -20.22
N GLU A 54 21.73 3.95 -20.94
CA GLU A 54 20.55 4.71 -21.35
C GLU A 54 19.49 3.82 -22.03
N GLY A 55 18.30 3.75 -21.43
CA GLY A 55 17.17 2.93 -21.88
C GLY A 55 17.29 1.43 -21.61
N VAL A 56 18.38 0.96 -20.98
CA VAL A 56 18.63 -0.44 -20.65
C VAL A 56 18.44 -0.66 -19.15
N TYR A 57 17.27 -1.20 -18.81
CA TYR A 57 16.88 -1.47 -17.42
C TYR A 57 17.18 -2.92 -17.03
N LYS A 58 17.61 -3.08 -15.78
CA LYS A 58 17.70 -4.37 -15.10
C LYS A 58 16.98 -4.29 -13.76
N SER A 59 16.65 -5.46 -13.24
CA SER A 59 16.03 -5.59 -11.92
C SER A 59 16.77 -6.60 -11.06
N LEU A 60 16.79 -6.36 -9.75
CA LEU A 60 17.34 -7.26 -8.75
C LEU A 60 16.32 -7.43 -7.61
N LEU A 61 16.12 -8.66 -7.16
CA LEU A 61 15.24 -8.97 -6.03
C LEU A 61 16.08 -9.16 -4.78
N HIS A 62 15.84 -8.32 -3.79
CA HIS A 62 16.42 -8.40 -2.45
C HIS A 62 15.44 -9.03 -1.47
N LYS A 63 15.96 -9.69 -0.44
CA LYS A 63 15.15 -10.36 0.58
C LYS A 63 15.60 -9.96 1.98
N GLY A 64 14.67 -9.52 2.82
CA GLY A 64 14.90 -9.20 4.23
C GLY A 64 15.73 -7.93 4.44
N ILE A 65 15.69 -6.99 3.49
CA ILE A 65 16.44 -5.72 3.53
C ILE A 65 15.47 -4.54 3.60
N SER A 66 15.91 -3.44 4.21
CA SER A 66 15.23 -2.13 4.16
C SER A 66 15.72 -1.25 3.00
N LEU A 67 15.06 -0.11 2.77
CA LEU A 67 15.55 0.87 1.78
C LEU A 67 16.84 1.53 2.27
N ASN A 68 16.94 1.88 3.55
CA ASN A 68 18.16 2.48 4.11
C ASN A 68 19.37 1.55 4.03
N GLU A 69 19.21 0.27 4.40
CA GLU A 69 20.28 -0.73 4.23
C GLU A 69 20.73 -0.81 2.76
N ARG A 70 19.83 -0.56 1.81
CA ARG A 70 20.14 -0.57 0.39
C ARG A 70 20.77 0.72 -0.12
N PHE A 71 20.39 1.88 0.41
CA PHE A 71 20.95 3.19 0.08
C PHE A 71 22.38 3.36 0.59
N GLU A 72 22.71 2.73 1.71
CA GLU A 72 24.08 2.71 2.26
C GLU A 72 25.03 1.82 1.44
N ASP A 73 24.50 0.86 0.70
CA ASP A 73 25.30 -0.01 -0.16
C ASP A 73 25.74 0.74 -1.42
N ASP A 74 27.05 0.68 -1.73
CA ASP A 74 27.70 1.53 -2.73
C ASP A 74 27.26 1.11 -4.13
N ASN A 75 26.22 1.80 -4.62
CA ASN A 75 25.45 1.32 -5.74
C ASN A 75 26.09 1.74 -7.07
N PHE A 76 26.61 0.78 -7.83
CA PHE A 76 27.37 1.07 -9.06
C PHE A 76 26.51 1.68 -10.18
N PHE A 77 25.19 1.45 -10.13
CA PHE A 77 24.22 1.94 -11.12
C PHE A 77 23.12 2.76 -10.45
N PRO A 78 22.63 3.82 -11.10
CA PRO A 78 21.56 4.64 -10.55
C PRO A 78 20.25 3.85 -10.50
N THR A 79 19.73 3.69 -9.28
CA THR A 79 18.41 3.12 -9.04
C THR A 79 17.33 4.06 -9.53
N LYS A 80 16.28 3.49 -10.12
CA LYS A 80 15.14 4.20 -10.68
C LYS A 80 13.87 4.04 -9.86
N ALA A 81 13.67 2.86 -9.27
CA ALA A 81 12.51 2.58 -8.44
C ALA A 81 12.72 1.36 -7.55
N TYR A 82 11.99 1.32 -6.45
CA TYR A 82 11.78 0.11 -5.64
C TYR A 82 10.31 -0.28 -5.60
N TYR A 83 10.07 -1.59 -5.67
CA TYR A 83 8.75 -2.18 -5.56
C TYR A 83 8.72 -3.29 -4.51
N ILE A 84 7.57 -3.48 -3.87
CA ILE A 84 7.27 -4.73 -3.16
C ILE A 84 6.75 -5.71 -4.20
N LEU A 85 7.36 -6.90 -4.29
CA LEU A 85 6.81 -8.00 -5.07
C LEU A 85 5.86 -8.81 -4.17
N ASN A 86 4.57 -8.77 -4.50
CA ASN A 86 3.51 -9.44 -3.75
C ASN A 86 3.48 -10.95 -4.04
N ASP A 87 2.75 -11.72 -3.23
CA ASP A 87 2.63 -13.18 -3.40
C ASP A 87 1.97 -13.60 -4.72
N ASP A 88 1.06 -12.77 -5.23
CA ASP A 88 0.38 -12.96 -6.50
C ASP A 88 1.19 -12.45 -7.71
N LEU A 89 2.47 -12.11 -7.50
CA LEU A 89 3.41 -11.55 -8.48
C LEU A 89 3.04 -10.16 -8.99
N THR A 90 2.04 -9.50 -8.39
CA THR A 90 1.84 -8.06 -8.60
C THR A 90 2.93 -7.26 -7.90
N MET A 91 3.10 -6.00 -8.30
CA MET A 91 4.12 -5.12 -7.76
C MET A 91 3.50 -3.84 -7.23
N THR A 92 3.91 -3.42 -6.04
CA THR A 92 3.52 -2.14 -5.44
C THR A 92 4.72 -1.20 -5.49
N LEU A 93 4.62 -0.08 -6.20
CA LEU A 93 5.67 0.94 -6.22
C LEU A 93 5.74 1.61 -4.85
N ILE A 94 6.91 1.63 -4.23
CA ILE A 94 7.09 2.23 -2.90
C ILE A 94 8.07 3.40 -2.88
N TRP A 95 9.02 3.46 -3.80
CA TRP A 95 10.00 4.53 -3.86
C TRP A 95 10.37 4.86 -5.29
N LYS A 96 10.46 6.15 -5.60
CA LYS A 96 10.90 6.66 -6.91
C LYS A 96 11.46 8.08 -6.77
N ASP A 97 12.50 8.39 -7.54
CA ASP A 97 13.04 9.75 -7.68
C ASP A 97 13.39 10.45 -6.35
N GLY A 98 13.80 9.68 -5.32
CA GLY A 98 14.15 10.22 -4.01
C GLY A 98 13.00 10.26 -3.00
N GLU A 99 11.79 9.88 -3.39
CA GLU A 99 10.59 9.98 -2.54
C GLU A 99 9.97 8.61 -2.28
N LEU A 100 9.58 8.39 -1.02
CA LEU A 100 8.73 7.28 -0.59
C LEU A 100 7.26 7.63 -0.91
N LEU A 101 6.52 6.69 -1.50
CA LEU A 101 5.18 6.92 -2.06
C LEU A 101 4.04 6.22 -1.31
N VAL A 102 4.36 5.46 -0.27
CA VAL A 102 3.43 4.64 0.53
C VAL A 102 3.21 5.23 1.90
#